data_AF-A0A535TVU6-F1
#
_entry.id   AF-A0A535TVU6-F1
#
_cell.length_a   1.000
_cell.length_b   1.000
_cell.length_c   1.000
_cell.angle_alpha   90.00
_cell.angle_beta   90.00
_cell.angle_gamma   90.00
#
_symmetry.space_group_name_H-M   'P 1'
#
loop_
_entity.id
_entity.type
_entity.pdbx_description
1 polymer ?
#
loop_
_entity_poly.entity_id
_entity_poly.type
_entity_poly.pdbx_seq_one_letter_code
_entity_poly.pdbx_strand_id
1 'polypeptide(L)'
;MSRLIRRPVILGATLVLSVIALLRFNVPATVLVMVVGVTTAVLVGRHQAGLFKIRVRPRGRREPVWQPKVHHKELPAPADDPVIAFGEPVVELFASRTPPLSHLPLSATVRSQLDGFALGRTRRIVEAPDLLAHAAADAESWPFVETTVQKTLALAHSRGIQLDPAGQPRLTQALALSAVQGVLLAEWRQLEDGQTIWDGTSARIRASDAFAIQHITEAMERRQLPELFAGIARRPPDFEVRLLLPYALATAFYLRLRGPAPNATAAA
;
A
#
# COMPACT_ATOMS: atom_id res chain seq x y z
N MET A 1 44.42 -3.02 19.30
CA MET A 1 44.99 -1.66 19.29
C MET A 1 46.13 -1.55 18.26
N SER A 2 45.84 -1.52 16.95
CA SER A 2 46.87 -1.37 15.89
C SER A 2 46.47 -0.38 14.78
N ARG A 3 45.35 0.34 14.94
CA ARG A 3 44.70 1.07 13.84
C ARG A 3 45.04 2.56 13.78
N LEU A 4 45.64 3.15 14.82
CA LEU A 4 45.96 4.58 14.88
C LEU A 4 47.41 4.94 14.47
N ILE A 5 48.27 3.95 14.23
CA ILE A 5 49.73 4.18 14.11
C ILE A 5 50.19 4.48 12.67
N ARG A 6 49.42 4.13 11.63
CA ARG A 6 49.91 4.16 10.24
C ARG A 6 49.91 5.54 9.55
N ARG A 7 48.96 6.41 9.90
CA ARG A 7 48.81 7.75 9.27
C ARG A 7 49.94 8.73 9.62
N PRO A 8 50.39 8.86 10.88
CA PRO A 8 51.50 9.76 11.21
C PRO A 8 52.85 9.27 10.66
N VAL A 9 53.03 7.96 10.51
CA VAL A 9 54.27 7.38 9.95
C VAL A 9 54.41 7.68 8.45
N ILE A 10 53.32 7.58 7.68
CA ILE A 10 53.34 7.89 6.24
C ILE A 10 53.60 9.39 6.03
N LEU A 11 52.95 10.26 6.79
CA LEU A 11 53.16 11.71 6.71
C LEU A 11 54.60 12.11 7.13
N GLY A 12 55.14 11.46 8.17
CA GLY A 12 56.53 11.64 8.58
C GLY A 12 57.53 11.23 7.50
N ALA A 13 57.33 10.07 6.86
CA ALA A 13 58.18 9.61 5.77
C ALA A 13 58.12 10.53 4.54
N THR A 14 56.95 11.04 4.19
CA THR A 14 56.79 11.99 3.06
C THR A 14 57.45 13.34 3.33
N LEU A 15 57.49 13.78 4.59
CA LEU A 15 58.17 15.02 4.97
C LEU A 15 59.69 14.87 4.89
N VAL A 16 60.24 13.74 5.34
CA VAL A 16 61.69 13.46 5.23
C VAL A 16 62.12 13.34 3.75
N LEU A 17 61.35 12.63 2.93
CA LEU A 17 61.64 12.47 1.50
C LEU A 17 61.53 13.78 0.71
N SER A 18 60.59 14.66 1.07
CA SER A 18 60.47 15.98 0.44
C SER A 18 61.63 16.92 0.81
N VAL A 19 62.11 16.89 2.05
CA VAL A 19 63.32 17.65 2.45
C VAL A 19 64.55 17.18 1.67
N ILE A 20 64.75 15.86 1.51
CA ILE A 20 65.87 15.30 0.74
C ILE A 20 65.77 15.67 -0.75
N ALA A 21 64.56 15.63 -1.31
CA ALA A 21 64.34 16.00 -2.71
C ALA A 21 64.59 17.50 -2.97
N LEU A 22 64.23 18.37 -2.02
CA LEU A 22 64.44 19.82 -2.12
C LEU A 22 65.93 20.16 -2.14
N LEU A 23 66.72 19.46 -1.31
CA LEU A 23 68.15 19.70 -1.17
C LEU A 23 68.98 19.19 -2.36
N ARG A 24 68.45 18.27 -3.18
CA ARG A 24 69.29 17.49 -4.11
C ARG A 24 68.84 17.45 -5.58
N PHE A 25 67.57 17.75 -5.89
CA PHE A 25 67.03 17.50 -7.24
C PHE A 25 66.17 18.64 -7.85
N ASN A 26 65.97 19.76 -7.15
CA ASN A 26 65.15 20.94 -7.52
C ASN A 26 63.65 20.86 -7.17
N VAL A 27 63.05 22.06 -7.04
CA VAL A 27 61.65 22.33 -6.63
C VAL A 27 60.58 21.46 -7.32
N PRO A 28 60.60 21.21 -8.65
CA PRO A 28 59.53 20.42 -9.28
C PRO A 28 59.51 18.95 -8.81
N ALA A 29 60.68 18.36 -8.54
CA ALA A 29 60.76 17.00 -8.00
C ALA A 29 60.20 16.92 -6.58
N THR A 30 60.37 17.99 -5.80
CA THR A 30 59.83 18.10 -4.45
C THR A 30 58.30 18.18 -4.43
N VAL A 31 57.75 18.99 -5.33
CA VAL A 31 56.29 19.11 -5.50
C VAL A 31 55.70 17.75 -5.87
N LEU A 32 56.35 17.00 -6.76
CA LEU A 32 55.87 15.69 -7.16
C LEU A 32 55.87 14.69 -6.00
N VAL A 33 56.92 14.66 -5.17
CA VAL A 33 56.99 13.81 -3.98
C VAL A 33 55.91 14.20 -2.96
N MET A 34 55.66 15.49 -2.74
CA MET A 34 54.60 15.95 -1.83
C MET A 34 53.21 15.58 -2.35
N VAL A 35 52.94 15.78 -3.64
CA VAL A 35 51.63 15.43 -4.23
C VAL A 35 51.37 13.93 -4.11
N VAL A 36 52.34 13.08 -4.44
CA VAL A 36 52.19 11.62 -4.31
C VAL A 36 52.06 11.19 -2.85
N GLY A 37 52.82 11.80 -1.94
CA GLY A 37 52.77 11.51 -0.51
C GLY A 37 51.45 11.90 0.17
N VAL A 38 50.94 13.10 -0.14
CA VAL A 38 49.68 13.59 0.41
C VAL A 38 48.50 12.80 -0.17
N THR A 39 48.50 12.51 -1.47
CA THR A 39 47.43 11.73 -2.10
C THR A 39 47.36 10.31 -1.54
N THR A 40 48.50 9.64 -1.33
CA THR A 40 48.54 8.32 -0.68
C THR A 40 48.08 8.36 0.77
N ALA A 41 48.47 9.37 1.56
CA ALA A 41 48.01 9.54 2.93
C ALA A 41 46.48 9.79 3.02
N VAL A 42 45.92 10.53 2.07
CA VAL A 42 44.46 10.77 1.95
C VAL A 42 43.72 9.50 1.53
N LEU A 43 44.25 8.73 0.57
CA LEU A 43 43.67 7.45 0.12
C LEU A 43 43.65 6.41 1.24
N VAL A 44 44.75 6.25 1.97
CA VAL A 44 44.82 5.34 3.12
C VAL A 44 43.89 5.80 4.24
N GLY A 45 43.78 7.12 4.48
CA GLY A 45 42.83 7.71 5.42
C GLY A 45 41.37 7.45 5.05
N ARG A 46 40.99 7.62 3.77
CA ARG A 46 39.65 7.33 3.26
C ARG A 46 39.31 5.84 3.30
N HIS A 47 40.29 4.98 3.07
CA HIS A 47 40.13 3.53 3.18
C HIS A 47 39.89 3.09 4.64
N GLN A 48 40.60 3.68 5.61
CA GLN A 48 40.40 3.39 7.04
C GLN A 48 39.11 3.97 7.62
N ALA A 49 38.65 5.13 7.13
CA ALA A 49 37.37 5.74 7.50
C ALA A 49 36.14 5.03 6.89
N GLY A 50 36.33 3.94 6.13
CA GLY A 50 35.24 3.17 5.53
C GLY A 50 34.56 3.84 4.34
N LEU A 51 35.09 4.96 3.84
CA LEU A 51 34.52 5.73 2.71
C LEU A 51 34.75 5.07 1.34
N PHE A 52 35.66 4.08 1.26
CA PHE A 52 35.84 3.23 0.08
C PHE A 52 35.04 1.92 0.12
N LYS A 53 34.13 1.76 1.09
CA LYS A 53 33.01 0.84 0.91
C LYS A 53 32.09 1.46 -0.15
N ILE A 54 32.47 1.23 -1.42
CA ILE A 54 31.54 1.07 -2.52
C ILE A 54 30.30 0.43 -1.91
N ARG A 55 29.14 1.08 -2.06
CA ARG A 55 27.83 0.58 -1.68
C ARG A 55 27.55 -0.72 -2.45
N VAL A 56 28.26 -1.79 -2.13
CA VAL A 56 27.64 -3.09 -2.03
C VAL A 56 26.78 -2.94 -0.78
N ARG A 57 25.55 -2.43 -0.98
CA ARG A 57 24.48 -2.70 -0.03
C ARG A 57 24.66 -4.19 0.29
N PRO A 58 24.85 -4.60 1.56
CA PRO A 58 24.54 -5.99 1.88
C PRO A 58 23.16 -6.17 1.26
N ARG A 59 23.01 -7.17 0.40
CA ARG A 59 21.76 -7.58 -0.23
C ARG A 59 20.78 -7.65 0.92
N GLY A 60 20.16 -6.50 1.17
CA GLY A 60 19.33 -6.30 2.33
C GLY A 60 18.31 -7.36 2.15
N ARG A 61 17.95 -8.05 3.24
CA ARG A 61 16.64 -8.68 3.34
C ARG A 61 15.74 -7.91 2.40
N ARG A 62 15.36 -8.53 1.28
CA ARG A 62 14.24 -8.03 0.50
C ARG A 62 13.24 -7.74 1.61
N GLU A 63 12.92 -6.46 1.83
CA GLU A 63 11.67 -6.13 2.51
C GLU A 63 10.70 -7.10 1.87
N PRO A 64 10.04 -7.96 2.67
CA PRO A 64 9.32 -9.10 2.12
C PRO A 64 8.46 -8.52 1.03
N VAL A 65 8.89 -8.75 -0.24
CA VAL A 65 8.16 -8.28 -1.40
C VAL A 65 6.86 -8.95 -1.15
N TRP A 66 5.83 -8.15 -0.84
CA TRP A 66 4.56 -8.70 -0.45
C TRP A 66 4.13 -9.53 -1.65
N GLN A 67 4.30 -10.83 -1.51
CA GLN A 67 3.79 -11.81 -2.42
C GLN A 67 2.59 -12.32 -1.68
N PRO A 68 1.37 -12.13 -2.21
CA PRO A 68 0.19 -12.69 -1.59
C PRO A 68 0.48 -14.16 -1.35
N LYS A 69 0.46 -14.58 -0.09
CA LYS A 69 0.61 -15.98 0.27
C LYS A 69 -0.63 -16.69 -0.23
N VAL A 70 -0.58 -17.20 -1.46
CA VAL A 70 -1.61 -18.04 -2.06
C VAL A 70 -1.54 -19.39 -1.36
N HIS A 71 -2.10 -19.48 -0.15
CA HIS A 71 -2.12 -20.71 0.64
C HIS A 71 -3.16 -21.72 0.13
N HIS A 72 -4.03 -21.32 -0.80
CA HIS A 72 -5.07 -22.15 -1.39
C HIS A 72 -5.03 -22.00 -2.90
N LYS A 73 -5.03 -23.13 -3.61
CA LYS A 73 -5.25 -23.16 -5.06
C LYS A 73 -6.55 -22.37 -5.30
N GLU A 74 -6.45 -21.20 -5.93
CA GLU A 74 -7.63 -20.41 -6.23
C GLU A 74 -8.63 -21.30 -6.94
N LEU A 75 -9.88 -21.22 -6.51
CA LEU A 75 -10.95 -21.77 -7.33
C LEU A 75 -10.80 -21.09 -8.69
N PRO A 76 -10.79 -21.85 -9.80
CA PRO A 76 -10.72 -21.26 -11.12
C PRO A 76 -11.85 -20.24 -11.27
N ALA A 77 -11.61 -19.19 -12.05
CA ALA A 77 -12.65 -18.23 -12.36
C ALA A 77 -13.90 -18.98 -12.85
N PRO A 78 -15.10 -18.61 -12.36
CA PRO A 78 -16.33 -19.27 -12.77
C PRO A 78 -16.47 -19.20 -14.29
N ALA A 79 -17.01 -20.27 -14.89
CA ALA A 79 -17.21 -20.33 -16.33
C ALA A 79 -18.13 -19.21 -16.82
N ASP A 80 -19.12 -18.83 -15.99
CA ASP A 80 -20.02 -17.71 -16.20
C ASP A 80 -19.90 -16.70 -15.05
N ASP A 81 -19.26 -15.57 -15.32
CA ASP A 81 -19.23 -14.39 -14.44
C ASP A 81 -19.91 -13.20 -15.15
N PRO A 82 -21.23 -13.02 -14.95
CA PRO A 82 -21.96 -12.02 -15.71
C PRO A 82 -21.51 -10.61 -15.37
N VAL A 83 -21.41 -9.76 -16.40
CA VAL A 83 -21.11 -8.35 -16.24
C VAL A 83 -22.37 -7.60 -15.83
N ILE A 84 -22.28 -6.84 -14.74
CA ILE A 84 -23.36 -6.03 -14.16
C ILE A 84 -23.01 -4.54 -14.23
N ALA A 85 -24.04 -3.70 -14.21
CA ALA A 85 -23.88 -2.26 -14.04
C ALA A 85 -23.78 -1.92 -12.54
N PHE A 86 -22.73 -1.21 -12.16
CA PHE A 86 -22.47 -0.77 -10.79
C PHE A 86 -22.42 0.75 -10.72
N GLY A 87 -23.47 1.34 -10.16
CA GLY A 87 -23.59 2.78 -9.96
C GLY A 87 -22.84 3.29 -8.74
N GLU A 88 -22.95 4.59 -8.49
CA GLU A 88 -22.42 5.18 -7.25
C GLU A 88 -23.13 4.55 -6.03
N PRO A 89 -22.37 4.08 -5.01
CA PRO A 89 -22.96 3.41 -3.86
C PRO A 89 -23.90 4.32 -3.07
N VAL A 90 -25.03 3.76 -2.65
CA VAL A 90 -25.98 4.39 -1.72
C VAL A 90 -26.10 3.53 -0.46
N VAL A 91 -26.33 4.15 0.69
CA VAL A 91 -26.24 3.46 1.98
C VAL A 91 -27.38 2.47 2.20
N GLU A 92 -28.52 2.72 1.56
CA GLU A 92 -29.74 1.92 1.62
C GLU A 92 -29.51 0.48 1.09
N LEU A 93 -28.57 0.30 0.16
CA LEU A 93 -28.20 -1.01 -0.38
C LEU A 93 -27.66 -1.97 0.70
N PHE A 94 -27.02 -1.41 1.73
CA PHE A 94 -26.39 -2.20 2.79
C PHE A 94 -27.33 -2.42 3.98
N ALA A 95 -28.29 -1.52 4.18
CA ALA A 95 -29.25 -1.61 5.28
C ALA A 95 -30.18 -2.82 5.16
N SER A 96 -30.51 -3.25 3.94
CA SER A 96 -31.44 -4.37 3.67
C SER A 96 -30.86 -5.75 4.01
N ARG A 97 -29.53 -5.86 4.23
CA ARG A 97 -28.79 -7.14 4.40
C ARG A 97 -29.14 -8.21 3.36
N THR A 98 -29.57 -7.78 2.18
CA THR A 98 -29.91 -8.69 1.08
C THR A 98 -28.64 -9.29 0.49
N PRO A 99 -28.62 -10.59 0.16
CA PRO A 99 -27.51 -11.16 -0.58
C PRO A 99 -27.24 -10.37 -1.87
N PRO A 100 -25.96 -10.28 -2.29
CA PRO A 100 -25.55 -9.54 -3.46
C PRO A 100 -26.24 -10.13 -4.68
N LEU A 101 -26.70 -9.23 -5.54
CA LEU A 101 -27.36 -9.59 -6.78
C LEU A 101 -28.60 -10.49 -6.58
N SER A 102 -29.29 -10.36 -5.45
CA SER A 102 -30.56 -11.06 -5.17
C SER A 102 -31.65 -10.73 -6.19
N HIS A 103 -31.60 -9.55 -6.80
CA HIS A 103 -32.49 -9.11 -7.87
C HIS A 103 -32.21 -9.77 -9.23
N LEU A 104 -31.02 -10.36 -9.43
CA LEU A 104 -30.68 -11.04 -10.69
C LEU A 104 -31.10 -12.52 -10.64
N PRO A 105 -31.66 -13.08 -11.72
CA PRO A 105 -32.05 -14.49 -11.80
C PRO A 105 -30.83 -15.40 -12.03
N LEU A 106 -29.91 -15.46 -11.07
CA LEU A 106 -28.75 -16.36 -11.10
C LEU A 106 -29.11 -17.74 -10.52
N SER A 107 -28.67 -18.81 -11.18
CA SER A 107 -28.85 -20.18 -10.69
C SER A 107 -28.08 -20.41 -9.38
N ALA A 108 -28.54 -21.36 -8.55
CA ALA A 108 -27.88 -21.68 -7.29
C ALA A 108 -26.42 -22.12 -7.48
N THR A 109 -26.14 -22.87 -8.54
CA THR A 109 -24.78 -23.31 -8.89
C THR A 109 -23.87 -22.13 -9.22
N VAL A 110 -24.32 -21.21 -10.08
CA VAL A 110 -23.54 -20.01 -10.44
C VAL A 110 -23.30 -19.13 -9.22
N ARG A 111 -24.32 -18.93 -8.38
CA ARG A 111 -24.17 -18.18 -7.12
C ARG A 111 -23.10 -18.80 -6.21
N SER A 112 -23.11 -20.12 -6.04
CA SER A 112 -22.11 -20.81 -5.22
C SER A 112 -20.69 -20.71 -5.79
N GLN A 113 -20.54 -20.74 -7.11
CA GLN A 113 -19.24 -20.58 -7.76
C GLN A 113 -18.70 -19.14 -7.61
N LEU A 114 -19.56 -18.14 -7.86
CA LEU A 114 -19.21 -16.72 -7.67
C LEU A 114 -18.83 -16.44 -6.21
N ASP A 115 -19.59 -16.99 -5.27
CA ASP A 115 -19.34 -16.85 -3.84
C ASP A 115 -18.00 -17.45 -3.42
N GLY A 116 -17.71 -18.69 -3.82
CA GLY A 116 -16.44 -19.37 -3.55
C GLY A 116 -15.24 -18.64 -4.16
N PHE A 117 -15.39 -18.12 -5.37
CA PHE A 117 -14.35 -17.35 -6.05
C PHE A 117 -14.10 -16.00 -5.35
N ALA A 118 -15.15 -15.30 -4.97
CA ALA A 118 -15.08 -14.03 -4.22
C ALA A 118 -14.43 -14.19 -2.83
N LEU A 119 -14.68 -15.31 -2.13
CA LEU A 119 -14.01 -15.62 -0.87
C LEU A 119 -12.49 -15.74 -1.02
N GLY A 120 -12.02 -16.37 -2.11
CA GLY A 120 -10.60 -16.48 -2.43
C GLY A 120 -9.93 -15.11 -2.58
N ARG A 121 -10.55 -14.22 -3.35
CA ARG A 121 -10.08 -12.83 -3.52
C ARG A 121 -10.10 -12.05 -2.22
N THR A 122 -11.22 -12.11 -1.50
CA THR A 122 -11.41 -11.43 -0.22
C THR A 122 -10.29 -11.76 0.74
N ARG A 123 -9.96 -13.05 0.88
CA ARG A 123 -8.91 -13.50 1.78
C ARG A 123 -7.57 -12.84 1.49
N ARG A 124 -7.19 -12.73 0.21
CA ARG A 124 -5.92 -12.09 -0.16
C ARG A 124 -5.89 -10.60 0.16
N ILE A 125 -7.01 -9.89 -0.07
CA ILE A 125 -7.12 -8.45 0.23
C ILE A 125 -7.06 -8.24 1.73
N VAL A 126 -7.83 -9.03 2.48
CA VAL A 126 -7.98 -8.91 3.93
C VAL A 126 -6.72 -9.38 4.69
N GLU A 127 -5.98 -10.36 4.17
CA GLU A 127 -4.72 -10.84 4.76
C GLU A 127 -3.48 -10.02 4.31
N ALA A 128 -3.65 -9.02 3.44
CA ALA A 128 -2.55 -8.15 3.04
C ALA A 128 -2.15 -7.26 4.24
N PRO A 129 -0.94 -7.42 4.81
CA PRO A 129 -0.62 -6.97 6.16
C PRO A 129 -0.25 -5.48 6.28
N ASP A 130 -0.05 -4.75 5.17
CA ASP A 130 0.44 -3.36 5.22
C ASP A 130 -0.22 -2.43 4.18
N LEU A 131 -1.56 -2.45 4.16
CA LEU A 131 -2.32 -1.76 3.13
C LEU A 131 -2.34 -0.25 3.28
N LEU A 132 -2.28 0.28 4.51
CA LEU A 132 -2.16 1.72 4.73
C LEU A 132 -0.80 2.24 4.27
N ALA A 133 0.31 1.57 4.57
CA ALA A 133 1.61 2.03 4.09
C ALA A 133 1.75 1.82 2.58
N HIS A 134 1.16 0.77 2.00
CA HIS A 134 1.17 0.54 0.56
C HIS A 134 0.33 1.59 -0.19
N ALA A 135 -0.90 1.87 0.26
CA ALA A 135 -1.74 2.91 -0.34
C ALA A 135 -1.21 4.33 -0.08
N ALA A 136 -0.60 4.60 1.07
CA ALA A 136 0.08 5.88 1.33
C ALA A 136 1.37 6.05 0.50
N ALA A 137 2.01 4.94 0.11
CA ALA A 137 3.15 4.95 -0.80
C ALA A 137 2.72 5.11 -2.28
N ASP A 138 1.49 4.72 -2.63
CA ASP A 138 0.93 4.90 -3.96
C ASP A 138 0.24 6.27 -4.12
N ALA A 139 0.97 7.19 -4.76
CA ALA A 139 0.49 8.54 -5.02
C ALA A 139 -0.75 8.60 -5.94
N GLU A 140 -0.99 7.57 -6.77
CA GLU A 140 -2.15 7.54 -7.66
C GLU A 140 -3.42 7.10 -6.93
N SER A 141 -3.29 6.18 -5.97
CA SER A 141 -4.43 5.62 -5.24
C SER A 141 -4.87 6.44 -4.03
N TRP A 142 -3.94 7.12 -3.37
CA TRP A 142 -4.21 7.86 -2.13
C TRP A 142 -5.35 8.90 -2.22
N PRO A 143 -5.47 9.71 -3.30
CA PRO A 143 -6.56 10.68 -3.43
C PRO A 143 -7.97 10.05 -3.38
N PHE A 144 -8.13 8.81 -3.84
CA PHE A 144 -9.40 8.10 -3.78
C PHE A 144 -9.76 7.71 -2.35
N VAL A 145 -8.75 7.35 -1.53
CA VAL A 145 -8.92 7.04 -0.11
C VAL A 145 -9.37 8.29 0.64
N GLU A 146 -8.67 9.41 0.48
CA GLU A 146 -9.00 10.68 1.13
C GLU A 146 -10.41 11.15 0.77
N THR A 147 -10.73 11.15 -0.53
CA THR A 147 -12.07 11.54 -1.03
C THR A 147 -13.15 10.65 -0.44
N THR A 148 -12.90 9.34 -0.35
CA THR A 148 -13.85 8.38 0.22
C THR A 148 -14.09 8.62 1.70
N VAL A 149 -13.03 8.84 2.49
CA VAL A 149 -13.13 9.13 3.92
C VAL A 149 -13.93 10.41 4.13
N GLN A 150 -13.64 11.47 3.37
CA GLN A 150 -14.38 12.73 3.43
C GLN A 150 -15.86 12.55 3.09
N LYS A 151 -16.18 11.84 1.98
CA LYS A 151 -17.57 11.53 1.60
C LYS A 151 -18.29 10.74 2.69
N THR A 152 -17.63 9.80 3.34
CA THR A 152 -18.23 8.94 4.35
C THR A 152 -18.48 9.69 5.67
N LEU A 153 -17.55 10.55 6.08
CA LEU A 153 -17.75 11.42 7.25
C LEU A 153 -18.85 12.46 6.99
N ALA A 154 -18.92 13.02 5.78
CA ALA A 154 -20.01 13.93 5.39
C ALA A 154 -21.37 13.22 5.43
N LEU A 155 -21.45 11.96 4.97
CA LEU A 155 -22.65 11.14 5.10
C LEU A 155 -23.05 10.96 6.57
N ALA A 156 -22.10 10.61 7.44
CA ALA A 156 -22.35 10.45 8.87
C ALA A 156 -22.93 11.73 9.49
N HIS A 157 -22.37 12.90 9.17
CA HIS A 157 -22.86 14.20 9.63
C HIS A 157 -24.26 14.53 9.09
N SER A 158 -24.51 14.26 7.80
CA SER A 158 -25.84 14.47 7.19
C SER A 158 -26.94 13.61 7.83
N ARG A 159 -26.56 12.46 8.41
CA ARG A 159 -27.46 11.56 9.15
C ARG A 159 -27.52 11.86 10.66
N GLY A 160 -26.96 13.00 11.10
CA GLY A 160 -27.02 13.45 12.48
C GLY A 160 -26.12 12.70 13.45
N ILE A 161 -25.11 11.95 12.96
CA ILE A 161 -24.16 11.27 13.83
C ILE A 161 -23.21 12.30 14.45
N GLN A 162 -23.29 12.45 15.77
CA GLN A 162 -22.32 13.21 16.54
C GLN A 162 -21.08 12.35 16.78
N LEU A 163 -19.93 12.80 16.26
CA LEU A 163 -18.65 12.14 16.48
C LEU A 163 -17.99 12.72 17.73
N ASP A 164 -17.71 11.87 18.71
CA ASP A 164 -16.86 12.23 19.84
C ASP A 164 -15.45 12.57 19.33
N PRO A 165 -14.90 13.77 19.62
CA PRO A 165 -13.53 14.13 19.26
C PRO A 165 -12.48 13.09 19.66
N ALA A 166 -12.69 12.37 20.78
CA ALA A 166 -11.78 11.32 21.23
C ALA A 166 -11.83 10.05 20.34
N GLY A 167 -13.00 9.76 19.76
CA GLY A 167 -13.23 8.60 18.88
C GLY A 167 -12.96 8.86 17.40
N GLN A 168 -12.95 10.12 16.97
CA GLN A 168 -12.80 10.53 15.57
C GLN A 168 -11.53 9.99 14.88
N PRO A 169 -10.34 9.98 15.51
CA PRO A 169 -9.13 9.43 14.88
C PRO A 169 -9.25 7.94 14.57
N ARG A 170 -9.82 7.15 15.49
CA ARG A 170 -10.04 5.71 15.30
C ARG A 170 -11.04 5.44 14.19
N LEU A 171 -12.16 6.18 14.18
CA LEU A 171 -13.15 6.07 13.10
C LEU A 171 -12.51 6.37 11.76
N THR A 172 -11.75 7.46 11.67
CA THR A 172 -11.06 7.86 10.43
C THR A 172 -10.10 6.76 9.96
N GLN A 173 -9.34 6.15 10.87
CA GLN A 173 -8.45 5.04 10.54
C GLN A 173 -9.24 3.83 10.01
N ALA A 174 -10.38 3.50 10.60
CA ALA A 174 -11.24 2.41 10.15
C ALA A 174 -11.84 2.65 8.76
N LEU A 175 -12.28 3.88 8.50
CA LEU A 175 -12.79 4.30 7.20
C LEU A 175 -11.68 4.27 6.15
N ALA A 176 -10.47 4.72 6.50
CA ALA A 176 -9.32 4.67 5.61
C ALA A 176 -8.94 3.22 5.28
N LEU A 177 -8.92 2.31 6.27
CA LEU A 177 -8.67 0.89 6.05
C LEU A 177 -9.73 0.26 5.11
N SER A 178 -11.00 0.59 5.33
CA SER A 178 -12.10 0.10 4.48
C SER A 178 -11.99 0.63 3.05
N ALA A 179 -11.68 1.91 2.90
CA ALA A 179 -11.48 2.55 1.60
C ALA A 179 -10.29 1.93 0.84
N VAL A 180 -9.16 1.70 1.51
CA VAL A 180 -8.00 1.06 0.89
C VAL A 180 -8.33 -0.34 0.36
N GLN A 181 -9.12 -1.12 1.09
CA GLN A 181 -9.55 -2.44 0.60
C GLN A 181 -10.45 -2.34 -0.64
N GLY A 182 -11.29 -1.30 -0.73
CA GLY A 182 -12.07 -0.98 -1.92
C GLY A 182 -11.18 -0.62 -3.12
N VAL A 183 -10.14 0.19 -2.91
CA VAL A 183 -9.13 0.51 -3.93
C VAL A 183 -8.46 -0.75 -4.44
N LEU A 184 -7.94 -1.60 -3.56
CA LEU A 184 -7.22 -2.82 -3.95
C LEU A 184 -8.09 -3.79 -4.73
N LEU A 185 -9.37 -3.90 -4.37
CA LEU A 185 -10.32 -4.69 -5.13
C LEU A 185 -10.47 -4.16 -6.57
N ALA A 186 -10.57 -2.84 -6.74
CA ALA A 186 -10.66 -2.22 -8.06
C ALA A 186 -9.37 -2.40 -8.86
N GLU A 187 -8.21 -2.31 -8.21
CA GLU A 187 -6.91 -2.49 -8.85
C GLU A 187 -6.69 -3.90 -9.34
N TRP A 188 -6.98 -4.92 -8.53
CA TRP A 188 -6.89 -6.31 -8.97
C TRP A 188 -7.84 -6.61 -10.11
N ARG A 189 -9.06 -6.08 -10.04
CA ARG A 189 -9.99 -6.17 -11.14
C ARG A 189 -9.38 -5.58 -12.41
N GLN A 190 -8.80 -4.39 -12.35
CA GLN A 190 -8.21 -3.72 -13.51
C GLN A 190 -6.91 -4.38 -14.01
N LEU A 191 -6.19 -5.08 -13.14
CA LEU A 191 -5.07 -5.93 -13.54
C LEU A 191 -5.52 -7.15 -14.36
N GLU A 192 -6.68 -7.72 -14.01
CA GLU A 192 -7.24 -8.88 -14.70
C GLU A 192 -7.99 -8.50 -15.98
N ASP A 193 -8.86 -7.49 -15.90
CA ASP A 193 -9.81 -7.13 -16.95
C ASP A 193 -9.32 -5.96 -17.83
N GLY A 194 -8.27 -5.26 -17.40
CA GLY A 194 -7.83 -4.00 -18.00
C GLY A 194 -8.70 -2.81 -17.56
N GLN A 195 -8.80 -1.80 -18.43
CA GLN A 195 -9.53 -0.58 -18.11
C GLN A 195 -11.04 -0.83 -17.96
N THR A 196 -11.64 -0.25 -16.92
CA THR A 196 -13.07 -0.36 -16.66
C THR A 196 -13.89 0.33 -17.76
N ILE A 197 -14.88 -0.38 -18.30
CA ILE A 197 -15.87 0.19 -19.23
C ILE A 197 -16.98 0.89 -18.43
N TRP A 198 -17.38 2.08 -18.85
CA TRP A 198 -18.43 2.87 -18.22
C TRP A 198 -19.64 3.03 -19.14
N ASP A 199 -20.84 2.94 -18.57
CA ASP A 199 -22.11 3.25 -19.20
C ASP A 199 -22.80 4.36 -18.41
N GLY A 200 -22.70 5.60 -18.90
CA GLY A 200 -23.08 6.80 -18.16
C GLY A 200 -22.33 6.90 -16.82
N THR A 201 -23.07 6.86 -15.71
CA THR A 201 -22.52 6.91 -14.35
C THR A 201 -22.25 5.53 -13.74
N SER A 202 -22.46 4.45 -14.49
CA SER A 202 -22.31 3.08 -14.01
C SER A 202 -21.06 2.42 -14.57
N ALA A 203 -20.26 1.79 -13.71
CA ALA A 203 -19.15 0.96 -14.11
C ALA A 203 -19.65 -0.44 -14.49
N ARG A 204 -19.13 -1.02 -15.56
CA ARG A 204 -19.35 -2.43 -15.88
C ARG A 204 -18.39 -3.26 -15.04
N ILE A 205 -18.94 -4.03 -14.08
CA ILE A 205 -18.17 -4.90 -13.17
C ILE A 205 -18.60 -6.35 -13.28
N ARG A 206 -17.74 -7.28 -12.85
CA ARG A 206 -18.07 -8.71 -12.75
C ARG A 206 -18.99 -8.93 -11.56
N ALA A 207 -19.93 -9.87 -11.67
CA ALA A 207 -20.81 -10.23 -10.57
C ALA A 207 -20.01 -10.67 -9.35
N SER A 208 -18.90 -11.38 -9.53
CA SER A 208 -17.99 -11.77 -8.44
C SER A 208 -17.49 -10.60 -7.59
N ASP A 209 -17.36 -9.40 -8.17
CA ASP A 209 -16.86 -8.23 -7.44
C ASP A 209 -17.88 -7.75 -6.41
N ALA A 210 -19.17 -7.87 -6.71
CA ALA A 210 -20.24 -7.56 -5.75
C ALA A 210 -20.24 -8.53 -4.56
N PHE A 211 -19.95 -9.82 -4.80
CA PHE A 211 -19.76 -10.80 -3.73
C PHE A 211 -18.50 -10.49 -2.90
N ALA A 212 -17.40 -10.08 -3.56
CA ALA A 212 -16.17 -9.70 -2.87
C ALA A 212 -16.38 -8.48 -1.94
N ILE A 213 -17.12 -7.46 -2.39
CA ILE A 213 -17.51 -6.30 -1.58
C ILE A 213 -18.22 -6.74 -0.29
N GLN A 214 -19.18 -7.68 -0.39
CA GLN A 214 -19.88 -8.21 0.78
C GLN A 214 -18.92 -8.93 1.73
N HIS A 215 -18.10 -9.86 1.23
CA HIS A 215 -17.21 -10.66 2.07
C HIS A 215 -16.14 -9.82 2.76
N ILE A 216 -15.57 -8.83 2.06
CA ILE A 216 -14.60 -7.90 2.67
C ILE A 216 -15.29 -7.06 3.75
N THR A 217 -16.52 -6.60 3.51
CA THR A 217 -17.33 -5.90 4.52
C THR A 217 -17.50 -6.75 5.77
N GLU A 218 -17.96 -8.00 5.62
CA GLU A 218 -18.18 -8.90 6.76
C GLU A 218 -16.87 -9.16 7.54
N ALA A 219 -15.76 -9.33 6.83
CA ALA A 219 -14.45 -9.50 7.44
C ALA A 219 -14.00 -8.24 8.20
N MET A 220 -14.24 -7.05 7.64
CA MET A 220 -13.96 -5.78 8.28
C MET A 220 -14.81 -5.56 9.51
N GLU A 221 -16.11 -5.79 9.43
CA GLU A 221 -17.00 -5.73 10.58
C GLU A 221 -16.48 -6.63 11.71
N ARG A 222 -16.15 -7.89 11.44
CA ARG A 222 -15.64 -8.80 12.48
C ARG A 222 -14.35 -8.33 13.13
N ARG A 223 -13.45 -7.68 12.38
CA ARG A 223 -12.15 -7.19 12.88
C ARG A 223 -12.25 -5.86 13.60
N GLN A 224 -13.08 -4.95 13.09
CA GLN A 224 -13.17 -3.56 13.51
C GLN A 224 -14.26 -3.35 14.59
N LEU A 225 -15.33 -4.16 14.59
CA LEU A 225 -16.43 -4.05 15.56
C LEU A 225 -15.96 -4.07 17.03
N PRO A 226 -15.06 -4.98 17.46
CA PRO A 226 -14.64 -5.03 18.86
C PRO A 226 -13.91 -3.76 19.33
N GLU A 227 -13.16 -3.08 18.46
CA GLU A 227 -12.31 -1.93 18.84
C GLU A 227 -12.97 -0.57 18.58
N LEU A 228 -13.79 -0.45 17.53
CA LEU A 228 -14.47 0.81 17.18
C LEU A 228 -15.83 0.98 17.85
N PHE A 229 -16.50 -0.11 18.21
CA PHE A 229 -17.87 -0.07 18.72
C PHE A 229 -18.00 -0.57 20.16
N ALA A 230 -16.89 -0.93 20.82
CA ALA A 230 -16.84 -1.06 22.27
C ALA A 230 -17.07 0.33 22.91
N GLY A 231 -18.32 0.62 23.26
CA GLY A 231 -18.70 1.86 23.94
C GLY A 231 -19.47 2.87 23.08
N ILE A 232 -19.75 2.59 21.80
CA ILE A 232 -20.74 3.39 21.07
C ILE A 232 -22.11 3.06 21.67
N ALA A 233 -22.63 4.01 22.46
CA ALA A 233 -23.98 3.96 22.98
C ALA A 233 -24.95 3.58 21.84
N ARG A 234 -25.74 2.53 22.07
CA ARG A 234 -26.70 2.03 21.10
C ARG A 234 -27.59 3.19 20.62
N ARG A 235 -27.60 3.41 19.29
CA ARG A 235 -28.63 4.08 18.45
C ARG A 235 -28.43 5.57 18.14
N PRO A 236 -28.70 5.94 16.88
CA PRO A 236 -30.00 6.48 16.47
C PRO A 236 -30.92 5.36 15.95
N PRO A 237 -32.25 5.52 16.04
CA PRO A 237 -33.22 4.53 15.56
C PRO A 237 -33.19 4.33 14.03
N ASP A 238 -32.53 5.22 13.28
CA ASP A 238 -32.74 5.35 11.83
C ASP A 238 -31.49 5.05 10.99
N PHE A 239 -30.28 5.12 11.58
CA PHE A 239 -29.01 4.92 10.88
C PHE A 239 -27.97 4.18 11.72
N GLU A 240 -27.48 3.05 11.23
CA GLU A 240 -26.47 2.26 11.92
C GLU A 240 -25.05 2.68 11.49
N VAL A 241 -24.24 3.15 12.44
CA VAL A 241 -22.84 3.60 12.19
C VAL A 241 -21.98 2.54 11.50
N ARG A 242 -22.26 1.24 11.73
CA ARG A 242 -21.55 0.14 11.05
C ARG A 242 -21.67 0.19 9.52
N LEU A 243 -22.74 0.80 8.98
CA LEU A 243 -22.98 0.93 7.54
C LEU A 243 -21.97 1.87 6.87
N LEU A 244 -21.22 2.66 7.64
CA LEU A 244 -20.15 3.50 7.12
C LEU A 244 -18.98 2.67 6.56
N LEU A 245 -18.71 1.48 7.11
CA LEU A 245 -17.64 0.60 6.62
C LEU A 245 -17.92 0.05 5.21
N PRO A 246 -19.05 -0.63 4.93
CA PRO A 246 -19.39 -1.07 3.57
C PRO A 246 -19.51 0.11 2.60
N TYR A 247 -20.09 1.23 3.05
CA TYR A 247 -20.22 2.43 2.22
C TYR A 247 -18.86 2.98 1.80
N ALA A 248 -17.91 3.11 2.73
CA ALA A 248 -16.55 3.57 2.42
C ALA A 248 -15.87 2.61 1.43
N LEU A 249 -15.92 1.31 1.68
CA LEU A 249 -15.32 0.31 0.79
C LEU A 249 -15.88 0.40 -0.62
N ALA A 250 -17.21 0.38 -0.77
CA ALA A 250 -17.86 0.42 -2.08
C ALA A 250 -17.59 1.75 -2.79
N THR A 251 -17.53 2.87 -2.07
CA THR A 251 -17.25 4.20 -2.62
C THR A 251 -15.82 4.27 -3.15
N ALA A 252 -14.84 3.78 -2.39
CA ALA A 252 -13.46 3.74 -2.84
C ALA A 252 -13.29 2.85 -4.07
N PHE A 253 -13.93 1.67 -4.07
CA PHE A 253 -13.97 0.79 -5.23
C PHE A 253 -14.52 1.54 -6.45
N TYR A 254 -15.71 2.14 -6.35
CA TYR A 254 -16.34 2.91 -7.43
C TYR A 254 -15.45 4.04 -7.97
N LEU A 255 -14.83 4.81 -7.07
CA LEU A 255 -13.99 5.95 -7.46
C LEU A 255 -12.70 5.49 -8.16
N ARG A 256 -12.04 4.44 -7.64
CA ARG A 256 -10.79 3.91 -8.20
C ARG A 256 -10.98 3.32 -9.60
N LEU A 257 -12.17 2.81 -9.93
CA LEU A 257 -12.49 2.27 -11.26
C LEU A 257 -12.40 3.30 -12.39
N ARG A 258 -12.42 4.61 -12.09
CA ARG A 258 -12.22 5.68 -13.09
C ARG A 258 -10.75 5.90 -13.42
N GLY A 259 -9.85 5.48 -12.52
CA GLY A 259 -8.42 5.55 -12.74
C GLY A 259 -7.95 4.58 -13.83
N PRO A 260 -6.76 4.83 -14.40
CA PRO A 260 -6.12 3.87 -15.29
C PRO A 260 -5.88 2.54 -14.55
N ALA A 261 -5.76 1.46 -15.33
CA ALA A 261 -5.30 0.19 -14.79
C ALA A 261 -3.89 0.40 -14.20
N PRO A 262 -3.61 -0.11 -12.98
CA PRO A 262 -2.32 0.10 -12.36
C PRO A 262 -1.22 -0.54 -13.21
N ASN A 263 -0.09 0.16 -13.35
CA ASN A 263 1.07 -0.38 -14.04
C ASN A 263 1.71 -1.46 -13.14
N ALA A 264 1.52 -2.73 -13.48
CA ALA A 264 2.15 -3.87 -12.79
C ALA A 264 3.68 -3.97 -13.02
N THR A 265 4.37 -2.87 -13.33
CA THR A 265 5.82 -2.84 -13.60
C THR A 265 6.66 -2.51 -12.36
N ALA A 266 6.07 -2.45 -11.16
CA ALA A 266 6.78 -2.17 -9.91
C ALA A 266 7.21 -3.43 -9.12
N ALA A 267 7.32 -4.60 -9.77
CA ALA A 267 7.75 -5.85 -9.14
C ALA A 267 8.65 -6.74 -10.04
N ALA A 268 9.67 -6.16 -10.68
CA ALA A 268 10.79 -6.90 -11.28
C ALA A 268 12.09 -6.70 -10.46
#